data_AF-A0A2L2Z642-F1
#
_entry.id   AF-A0A2L2Z642-F1
#
_cell.length_a   1.000
_cell.length_b   1.000
_cell.length_c   1.000
_cell.angle_alpha   90.00
_cell.angle_beta   90.00
_cell.angle_gamma   90.00
#
_symmetry.space_group_name_H-M   'P 1'
#
loop_
_entity.id
_entity.type
_entity.pdbx_description
1 polymer ?
#
loop_
_entity_poly.entity_id
_entity_poly.type
_entity_poly.pdbx_seq_one_letter_code
_entity_poly.pdbx_strand_id
1 'polypeptide(L)'
;EEMKKGTAFGKTCCVRAKIDMKSDNGCLRDPTIYRCKDMPHPKTGNKYKVYPTYDFACPIVDSKEGVTHALRPTENHDRDEQFFWFIDALKLRKLHIYEFSRLNMTNTVLSKRKLTWFVNEGYVDGWDDPRMPTVRGVLRRGMTVEGLKQFIVAQG
;
A
#
# COMPACT_ATOMS: atom_id res chain seq x y z
N GLU A 1 -1.42 19.12 17.50
CA GLU A 1 -2.03 20.37 17.02
C GLU A 1 -1.16 21.14 16.01
N GLU A 2 0.11 21.46 16.30
CA GLU A 2 0.98 22.18 15.35
C GLU A 2 1.15 21.51 13.97
N MET A 3 1.28 20.17 13.96
CA MET A 3 1.28 19.39 12.72
C MET A 3 -0.02 19.61 11.91
N LYS A 4 -1.19 19.58 12.57
CA LYS A 4 -2.50 19.75 11.91
C LYS A 4 -2.65 21.13 11.27
N LYS A 5 -2.10 22.16 11.92
CA LYS A 5 -2.03 23.53 11.40
C LYS A 5 -0.99 23.70 10.28
N GLY A 6 -0.04 22.76 10.15
CA GLY A 6 1.02 22.83 9.14
C GLY A 6 2.05 23.93 9.42
N THR A 7 2.29 24.28 10.68
CA THR A 7 3.32 25.28 11.04
C THR A 7 4.73 24.79 10.70
N ALA A 8 5.71 25.71 10.65
CA ALA A 8 7.10 25.36 10.35
C ALA A 8 7.64 24.26 11.29
N PHE A 9 7.34 24.37 12.59
CA PHE A 9 7.67 23.34 13.57
C PHE A 9 6.85 22.06 13.37
N GLY A 10 5.54 22.16 13.10
CA GLY A 10 4.72 20.99 12.81
C GLY A 10 5.27 20.15 11.65
N LYS A 11 5.82 20.80 10.62
CA LYS A 11 6.40 20.14 9.44
C LYS A 11 7.69 19.36 9.73
N THR A 12 8.42 19.68 10.79
CA THR A 12 9.62 18.93 11.22
C THR A 12 9.29 17.74 12.13
N CYS A 13 8.02 17.61 12.54
CA CYS A 13 7.57 16.58 13.48
C CYS A 13 6.90 15.39 12.77
N CYS A 14 6.85 14.26 13.49
CA CYS A 14 6.00 13.13 13.14
C CYS A 14 5.35 12.56 14.41
N VAL A 15 4.23 11.86 14.26
CA VAL A 15 3.62 11.09 15.36
C VAL A 15 4.07 9.65 15.21
N ARG A 16 4.53 9.05 16.32
CA ARG A 16 4.95 7.65 16.37
C ARG A 16 4.07 6.88 17.36
N ALA A 17 3.80 5.62 17.06
CA ALA A 17 3.33 4.69 18.06
C ALA A 17 4.46 4.42 19.05
N LYS A 18 4.12 4.13 20.31
CA LYS A 18 5.09 3.75 21.34
C LYS A 18 4.89 2.28 21.68
N ILE A 19 5.80 1.44 21.23
CA ILE A 19 5.70 -0.03 21.27
C ILE A 19 6.96 -0.57 21.95
N ASP A 20 7.98 -0.97 21.19
CA ASP A 20 9.25 -1.44 21.71
C ASP A 20 10.40 -1.20 20.73
N MET A 21 11.30 -0.27 21.09
CA MET A 21 12.49 0.04 20.30
C MET A 21 13.54 -1.07 20.30
N LYS A 22 13.45 -2.05 21.21
CA LYS A 22 14.37 -3.19 21.30
C LYS A 22 13.86 -4.46 20.59
N SER A 23 12.65 -4.43 20.04
CA SER A 23 12.07 -5.59 19.35
C SER A 23 12.98 -6.06 18.20
N ASP A 24 13.09 -7.38 18.04
CA ASP A 24 13.75 -8.00 16.88
C ASP A 24 12.97 -7.70 15.59
N ASN A 25 11.65 -7.53 15.68
CA ASN A 25 10.81 -7.07 14.58
C ASN A 25 10.95 -5.54 14.40
N GLY A 26 11.62 -5.12 13.33
CA GLY A 26 11.82 -3.71 13.01
C GLY A 26 10.53 -2.90 12.86
N CYS A 27 9.42 -3.54 12.48
CA CYS A 27 8.11 -2.88 12.35
C CYS A 27 7.56 -2.41 13.70
N LEU A 28 7.96 -3.04 14.81
CA LEU A 28 7.53 -2.66 16.15
C LEU A 28 8.38 -1.57 16.80
N ARG A 29 9.44 -1.09 16.16
CA ARG A 29 10.34 -0.07 16.72
C ARG A 29 9.76 1.35 16.60
N ASP A 30 8.75 1.62 17.41
CA ASP A 30 7.99 2.87 17.48
C ASP A 30 7.65 3.42 16.07
N PRO A 31 6.82 2.73 15.28
CA PRO A 31 6.59 3.11 13.89
C PRO A 31 5.94 4.49 13.76
N THR A 32 6.29 5.22 12.70
CA THR A 32 5.63 6.49 12.39
C THR A 32 4.19 6.24 11.93
N ILE A 33 3.23 6.94 12.52
CA ILE A 33 1.79 6.80 12.21
C ILE A 33 1.19 8.01 11.49
N TYR A 34 1.80 9.20 11.63
CA TYR A 34 1.38 10.40 10.91
C TYR A 34 2.57 11.27 10.50
N ARG A 35 2.48 11.88 9.32
CA ARG A 35 3.43 12.86 8.80
C ARG A 35 2.72 14.07 8.20
N CYS A 36 3.36 15.22 8.27
CA CYS A 36 2.92 16.42 7.56
C CYS A 36 3.18 16.26 6.05
N LYS A 37 2.21 16.66 5.24
CA LYS A 37 2.38 16.79 3.78
C LYS A 37 1.55 17.97 3.30
N ASP A 38 2.24 19.02 2.88
CA ASP A 38 1.63 20.28 2.46
C ASP A 38 1.32 20.26 0.97
N MET A 39 0.46 19.32 0.57
CA MET A 39 -0.02 19.17 -0.80
C MET A 39 -1.53 18.96 -0.77
N PRO A 40 -2.30 19.55 -1.70
CA PRO A 40 -3.73 19.26 -1.82
C PRO A 40 -3.95 17.77 -2.07
N HIS A 41 -4.89 17.17 -1.33
CA HIS A 41 -5.29 15.78 -1.56
C HIS A 41 -6.41 15.73 -2.60
N PRO A 42 -6.37 14.81 -3.59
CA PRO A 42 -7.36 14.77 -4.68
C PRO A 42 -8.83 14.72 -4.24
N LYS A 43 -9.14 14.08 -3.09
CA LYS A 43 -10.52 13.97 -2.58
C LYS A 43 -10.88 15.00 -1.51
N THR A 44 -9.91 15.46 -0.73
CA THR A 44 -10.17 16.27 0.48
C THR A 44 -9.57 17.68 0.38
N GLY A 45 -9.01 18.02 -0.77
CA GLY A 45 -8.37 19.32 -1.03
C GLY A 45 -7.35 19.66 0.04
N ASN A 46 -7.47 20.87 0.58
CA ASN A 46 -6.58 21.42 1.61
C ASN A 46 -7.06 21.18 3.05
N LYS A 47 -8.10 20.35 3.25
CA LYS A 47 -8.71 20.12 4.57
C LYS A 47 -7.73 19.56 5.61
N TYR A 48 -6.79 18.73 5.17
CA TYR A 48 -5.81 18.08 6.04
C TYR A 48 -4.40 18.42 5.60
N LYS A 49 -3.53 18.66 6.58
CA LYS A 49 -2.08 18.87 6.39
C LYS A 49 -1.23 17.73 6.92
N VAL A 50 -1.88 16.75 7.57
CA VAL A 50 -1.26 15.58 8.20
C VAL A 50 -1.98 14.34 7.72
N TYR A 51 -1.23 13.34 7.32
CA TYR A 51 -1.74 12.12 6.71
C TYR A 51 -1.22 10.88 7.43
N PRO A 52 -2.06 9.86 7.61
CA PRO A 52 -1.65 8.63 8.25
C PRO A 52 -0.70 7.84 7.35
N THR A 53 0.16 7.03 7.94
CA THR A 53 0.90 6.01 7.20
C THR A 53 -0.01 4.83 6.86
N TYR A 54 0.39 4.04 5.86
CA TYR A 54 -0.31 2.82 5.46
C TYR A 54 -0.52 1.88 6.65
N ASP A 55 0.55 1.63 7.40
CA ASP A 55 0.58 0.73 8.56
C ASP A 55 -0.41 1.11 9.67
N PHE A 56 -0.66 2.42 9.85
CA PHE A 56 -1.64 2.88 10.83
C PHE A 56 -3.07 2.89 10.28
N ALA A 57 -3.23 3.26 9.00
CA ALA A 57 -4.56 3.40 8.39
C ALA A 57 -5.23 2.04 8.14
N CYS A 58 -4.49 1.06 7.62
CA CYS A 58 -5.06 -0.22 7.20
C CYS A 58 -5.79 -1.00 8.30
N PRO A 59 -5.24 -1.20 9.52
CA PRO A 59 -5.97 -1.89 10.59
C PRO A 59 -7.29 -1.23 10.94
N ILE A 60 -7.33 0.11 10.93
CA ILE A 60 -8.52 0.88 11.26
C ILE A 60 -9.58 0.76 10.16
N VAL A 61 -9.16 0.90 8.90
CA VAL A 61 -10.06 0.80 7.74
C VAL A 61 -10.63 -0.62 7.62
N ASP A 62 -9.77 -1.64 7.62
CA ASP A 62 -10.22 -3.04 7.46
C ASP A 62 -11.20 -3.44 8.59
N SER A 63 -10.90 -3.03 9.83
CA SER A 63 -11.78 -3.31 10.97
C SER A 63 -13.14 -2.61 10.83
N LYS A 64 -13.14 -1.30 10.52
CA LYS A 64 -14.36 -0.47 10.38
C LYS A 64 -15.23 -0.85 9.18
N GLU A 65 -14.63 -1.26 8.07
CA GLU A 65 -15.35 -1.68 6.87
C GLU A 65 -15.91 -3.11 6.99
N GLY A 66 -15.65 -3.80 8.11
CA GLY A 66 -16.19 -5.14 8.33
C GLY A 66 -15.42 -6.25 7.61
N VAL A 67 -14.18 -6.00 7.17
CA VAL A 67 -13.34 -7.01 6.52
C VAL A 67 -13.15 -8.21 7.45
N THR A 68 -13.48 -9.40 6.96
CA THR A 68 -13.33 -10.65 7.71
C THR A 68 -11.96 -11.30 7.45
N HIS A 69 -11.53 -11.28 6.20
CA HIS A 69 -10.27 -11.85 5.73
C HIS A 69 -9.53 -10.83 4.85
N ALA A 70 -8.42 -10.33 5.35
CA ALA A 70 -7.53 -9.45 4.60
C ALA A 70 -6.48 -10.30 3.88
N LEU A 71 -6.60 -10.40 2.55
CA LEU A 71 -5.63 -11.11 1.71
C LEU A 71 -4.46 -10.19 1.37
N ARG A 72 -3.23 -10.59 1.71
CA ARG A 72 -2.04 -9.76 1.52
C ARG A 72 -0.87 -10.54 0.93
N PRO A 73 0.02 -9.88 0.17
CA PRO A 73 1.25 -10.53 -0.24
C PRO A 73 2.19 -10.81 0.93
N THR A 74 2.93 -11.93 0.89
CA THR A 74 3.90 -12.35 1.92
C THR A 74 5.03 -11.33 2.17
N GLU A 75 5.25 -10.37 1.26
CA GLU A 75 6.27 -9.33 1.48
C GLU A 75 5.91 -8.37 2.63
N ASN A 76 4.69 -8.47 3.17
CA ASN A 76 4.22 -7.66 4.30
C ASN A 76 4.18 -8.43 5.63
N HIS A 77 4.65 -9.68 5.67
CA HIS A 77 4.56 -10.55 6.85
C HIS A 77 5.00 -9.90 8.16
N ASP A 78 6.16 -9.23 8.14
CA ASP A 78 6.71 -8.57 9.33
C ASP A 78 5.78 -7.48 9.92
N ARG A 79 4.80 -7.00 9.13
CA ARG A 79 3.83 -5.97 9.54
C ARG A 79 2.59 -6.55 10.21
N ASP A 80 2.39 -7.86 10.20
CA ASP A 80 1.19 -8.47 10.78
C ASP A 80 1.13 -8.28 12.30
N GLU A 81 2.27 -8.43 12.97
CA GLU A 81 2.37 -8.17 14.42
C GLU A 81 2.05 -6.71 14.75
N GLN A 82 2.58 -5.78 13.95
CA GLN A 82 2.28 -4.35 14.06
C GLN A 82 0.80 -4.05 13.79
N PHE A 83 0.20 -4.72 12.80
CA PHE A 83 -1.21 -4.59 12.47
C PHE A 83 -2.09 -4.98 13.67
N PHE A 84 -1.83 -6.15 14.26
CA PHE A 84 -2.60 -6.62 15.41
C PHE A 84 -2.34 -5.79 16.67
N TRP A 85 -1.12 -5.25 16.85
CA TRP A 85 -0.86 -4.28 17.91
C TRP A 85 -1.80 -3.07 17.82
N PHE A 86 -2.02 -2.51 16.62
CA PHE A 86 -2.97 -1.41 16.45
C PHE A 86 -4.41 -1.82 16.70
N ILE A 87 -4.82 -3.02 16.28
CA ILE A 87 -6.17 -3.55 16.55
C ILE A 87 -6.42 -3.61 18.06
N ASP A 88 -5.48 -4.17 18.83
CA ASP A 88 -5.61 -4.35 20.27
C ASP A 88 -5.54 -3.00 21.01
N ALA A 89 -4.57 -2.15 20.66
CA ALA A 89 -4.39 -0.84 21.27
C ALA A 89 -5.61 0.09 21.09
N LEU A 90 -6.28 0.00 19.93
CA LEU A 90 -7.47 0.78 19.60
C LEU A 90 -8.78 0.06 19.96
N LYS A 91 -8.71 -1.15 20.52
CA LYS A 91 -9.88 -1.99 20.88
C LYS A 91 -10.83 -2.20 19.70
N LEU A 92 -10.26 -2.49 18.53
CA LEU A 92 -11.00 -2.69 17.29
C LEU A 92 -11.37 -4.16 17.10
N ARG A 93 -12.33 -4.42 16.20
CA ARG A 93 -12.69 -5.79 15.81
C ARG A 93 -11.49 -6.45 15.11
N LYS A 94 -11.10 -7.62 15.60
CA LYS A 94 -10.05 -8.45 15.00
C LYS A 94 -10.56 -9.14 13.73
N LEU A 95 -9.65 -9.33 12.77
CA LEU A 95 -9.88 -10.01 11.51
C LEU A 95 -8.74 -11.00 11.22
N HIS A 96 -8.92 -11.83 10.20
CA HIS A 96 -7.88 -12.76 9.76
C HIS A 96 -7.04 -12.13 8.66
N ILE A 97 -5.72 -12.20 8.80
CA ILE A 97 -4.80 -11.91 7.69
C ILE A 97 -4.42 -13.25 7.07
N TYR A 98 -4.54 -13.35 5.75
CA TYR A 98 -4.04 -14.47 4.99
C TYR A 98 -3.07 -13.99 3.94
N GLU A 99 -1.94 -14.69 3.86
CA GLU A 99 -0.85 -14.29 3.00
C GLU A 99 -0.79 -15.16 1.74
N PHE A 100 -0.41 -14.54 0.63
CA PHE A 100 -0.20 -15.23 -0.64
C PHE A 100 1.07 -14.74 -1.33
N SER A 101 1.70 -15.59 -2.13
CA SER A 101 2.87 -15.18 -2.92
C SER A 101 2.44 -14.32 -4.11
N ARG A 102 3.18 -13.25 -4.38
CA ARG A 102 2.92 -12.41 -5.55
C ARG A 102 3.24 -13.17 -6.84
N LEU A 103 2.41 -12.99 -7.86
CA LEU A 103 2.72 -13.41 -9.23
C LEU A 103 3.98 -12.68 -9.73
N ASN A 104 4.97 -13.45 -10.18
CA ASN A 104 6.13 -12.95 -10.88
C ASN A 104 6.20 -13.58 -12.27
N MET A 105 6.52 -12.78 -13.29
CA MET A 105 6.56 -13.21 -14.69
C MET A 105 7.99 -13.09 -15.21
N THR A 106 8.48 -14.15 -15.85
CA THR A 106 9.74 -14.11 -16.58
C THR A 106 9.63 -13.25 -17.84
N ASN A 107 10.74 -12.69 -18.31
CA ASN A 107 10.84 -11.86 -19.53
C ASN A 107 10.04 -10.55 -19.50
N THR A 108 9.64 -10.08 -18.32
CA THR A 108 9.03 -8.76 -18.15
C THR A 108 9.41 -8.17 -16.80
N VAL A 109 9.04 -6.90 -16.57
CA VAL A 109 9.25 -6.21 -15.31
C VAL A 109 7.91 -5.71 -14.78
N LEU A 110 7.67 -5.91 -13.48
CA LEU A 110 6.42 -5.49 -12.84
C LEU A 110 6.55 -4.24 -11.97
N SER A 111 7.78 -3.77 -11.73
CA SER A 111 7.97 -2.60 -10.87
C SER A 111 7.50 -1.33 -11.57
N LYS A 112 6.61 -0.58 -10.91
CA LYS A 112 6.10 0.70 -11.42
C LYS A 112 7.23 1.65 -11.84
N ARG A 113 8.35 1.67 -11.10
CA ARG A 113 9.53 2.49 -11.41
C ARG A 113 10.11 2.16 -12.79
N LYS A 114 10.37 0.89 -13.09
CA LYS A 114 10.92 0.46 -14.40
C LYS A 114 9.91 0.68 -15.52
N LEU A 115 8.62 0.42 -15.27
CA LEU A 115 7.56 0.66 -16.25
C LEU A 115 7.41 2.14 -16.58
N THR A 116 7.49 3.02 -15.58
CA THR A 116 7.46 4.47 -15.78
C THR A 116 8.67 4.94 -16.60
N TRP A 117 9.84 4.33 -16.38
CA TRP A 117 11.04 4.62 -17.16
C TRP A 117 10.83 4.29 -18.65
N PHE A 118 10.27 3.12 -18.99
CA PHE A 118 9.96 2.80 -20.39
C PHE A 118 9.03 3.83 -21.06
N VAL A 119 8.02 4.30 -20.34
CA VAL A 119 7.09 5.32 -20.83
C VAL A 119 7.79 6.67 -21.03
N ASN A 120 8.58 7.09 -20.05
CA ASN A 120 9.26 8.39 -20.09
C ASN A 120 10.33 8.47 -21.18
N GLU A 121 11.04 7.37 -21.43
CA GLU A 121 12.07 7.28 -22.49
C GLU A 121 11.49 6.97 -23.88
N GLY A 122 10.16 6.83 -24.00
CA GLY A 122 9.50 6.61 -25.29
C GLY A 122 9.76 5.23 -25.92
N TYR A 123 10.20 4.23 -25.15
CA TYR A 123 10.35 2.85 -25.65
C TYR A 123 9.00 2.17 -25.91
N VAL A 124 7.93 2.72 -25.34
CA VAL A 124 6.54 2.29 -25.50
C VAL A 124 5.65 3.50 -25.74
N ASP A 125 4.50 3.30 -26.40
CA ASP A 125 3.55 4.38 -26.72
C ASP A 125 2.94 5.02 -25.46
N GLY A 126 2.89 4.26 -24.35
CA GLY A 126 2.28 4.67 -23.10
C GLY A 126 2.01 3.50 -22.16
N TRP A 127 1.22 3.75 -21.12
CA TRP A 127 0.84 2.74 -20.12
C TRP A 127 -0.07 1.65 -20.66
N ASP A 128 -0.74 1.90 -21.78
CA ASP A 128 -1.64 0.98 -22.48
C ASP A 128 -0.98 0.33 -23.71
N ASP A 129 0.31 0.54 -23.95
CA ASP A 129 1.03 -0.12 -25.05
C ASP A 129 0.87 -1.65 -24.97
N PRO A 130 0.59 -2.34 -26.10
CA PRO A 130 0.41 -3.81 -26.13
C PRO A 130 1.58 -4.64 -25.58
N ARG A 131 2.79 -4.06 -25.49
CA ARG A 131 3.98 -4.70 -24.92
C ARG A 131 4.06 -4.57 -23.41
N MET A 132 3.30 -3.65 -22.81
CA MET A 132 3.33 -3.39 -21.37
C MET A 132 2.56 -4.46 -20.59
N PRO A 133 3.08 -4.95 -19.44
CA PRO A 133 2.40 -5.93 -18.60
C PRO A 133 1.30 -5.32 -17.74
N THR A 134 0.67 -4.23 -18.19
CA THR A 134 -0.46 -3.60 -17.52
C THR A 134 -1.74 -4.28 -17.98
N VAL A 135 -2.79 -4.24 -17.14
CA VAL A 135 -4.11 -4.77 -17.54
C VAL A 135 -4.57 -4.12 -18.85
N ARG A 136 -4.39 -2.80 -19.00
CA ARG A 136 -4.75 -2.08 -20.24
C ARG A 136 -3.92 -2.51 -21.44
N GLY A 137 -2.61 -2.67 -21.30
CA GLY A 137 -1.72 -3.10 -22.38
C GLY A 137 -2.04 -4.51 -22.85
N VAL A 138 -2.23 -5.44 -21.92
CA VAL A 138 -2.55 -6.84 -22.23
C VAL A 138 -3.93 -6.96 -22.90
N LEU A 139 -4.93 -6.20 -22.45
CA LEU A 139 -6.23 -6.14 -23.12
C LEU A 139 -6.13 -5.52 -24.52
N ARG A 140 -5.39 -4.42 -24.71
CA ARG A 140 -5.16 -3.80 -26.03
C ARG A 140 -4.41 -4.74 -26.99
N ARG A 141 -3.55 -5.62 -26.48
CA ARG A 141 -2.87 -6.67 -27.26
C ARG A 141 -3.83 -7.73 -27.81
N GLY A 142 -5.04 -7.84 -27.28
CA GLY A 142 -6.04 -8.83 -27.68
C GLY A 142 -6.31 -9.94 -26.65
N MET A 143 -5.80 -9.81 -25.42
CA MET A 143 -6.16 -10.73 -24.34
C MET A 143 -7.61 -10.48 -23.89
N THR A 144 -8.32 -11.54 -23.51
CA THR A 144 -9.67 -11.45 -22.94
C THR A 144 -9.65 -11.45 -21.42
N VAL A 145 -10.71 -10.89 -20.80
CA VAL A 145 -10.87 -10.90 -19.34
C VAL A 145 -11.00 -12.34 -18.82
N GLU A 146 -11.69 -13.18 -19.59
CA GLU A 146 -11.86 -14.61 -19.31
C GLU A 146 -10.52 -15.34 -19.33
N GLY A 147 -9.68 -15.07 -20.33
CA GLY A 147 -8.34 -15.64 -20.42
C GLY A 147 -7.44 -15.23 -19.26
N LEU A 148 -7.50 -13.97 -18.82
CA LEU A 148 -6.78 -13.50 -17.63
C LEU A 148 -7.26 -14.21 -16.35
N LYS A 149 -8.57 -14.39 -16.17
CA LYS A 149 -9.11 -15.12 -15.02
C LYS A 149 -8.68 -16.59 -15.02
N GLN A 150 -8.77 -17.25 -16.17
CA GLN A 150 -8.33 -18.64 -16.32
C GLN A 150 -6.84 -18.79 -16.04
N PHE A 151 -6.01 -17.84 -16.51
CA PHE A 151 -4.59 -17.82 -16.22
C PHE A 151 -4.32 -17.75 -14.71
N ILE A 152 -4.98 -16.84 -13.99
CA ILE A 152 -4.81 -16.71 -12.53
C ILE A 152 -5.23 -18.00 -11.80
N VAL A 153 -6.39 -18.57 -12.13
CA VAL A 153 -6.87 -19.83 -11.51
C VAL A 153 -5.90 -20.99 -11.77
N ALA A 154 -5.25 -21.02 -12.94
CA ALA A 154 -4.27 -22.05 -13.27
C ALA A 154 -2.94 -21.93 -12.50
N GLN A 155 -2.66 -20.77 -11.88
CA GLN A 155 -1.46 -20.58 -11.06
C GLN A 155 -1.62 -21.03 -9.60
N GLY A 156 -2.86 -21.24 -9.14
CA GLY A 156 -3.21 -21.49 -7.73
C GLY A 156 -3.72 -20.23 -7.05
#